data_AF-A0A2V9YLI8-F1
#
_entry.id   AF-A0A2V9YLI8-F1
#
_cell.length_a   1.000
_cell.length_b   1.000
_cell.length_c   1.000
_cell.angle_alpha   90.00
_cell.angle_beta   90.00
_cell.angle_gamma   90.00
#
_symmetry.space_group_name_H-M   'P 1'
#
loop_
_entity.id
_entity.type
_entity.pdbx_description
1 polymer ?
#
loop_
_entity_poly.entity_id
_entity_poly.type
_entity_poly.pdbx_seq_one_letter_code
_entity_poly.pdbx_strand_id
1 'polypeptide(L)'
;QLAQQSLCRRLEVEAGWYAIVRVPATRSDEELAIALLRNCGVLVHPGHFYDFPSDGFLVVSLIAPTAGFAEGMQRILGEMPKLTG
;
A
#
# COMPACT_ATOMS: atom_id res chain seq x y z
N GLN A 1 25.68 -19.66 8.25
CA GLN A 1 25.71 -20.85 9.13
C GLN A 1 24.48 -21.77 8.99
N LEU A 2 23.27 -21.27 8.75
CA LEU A 2 22.08 -22.11 8.46
C LEU A 2 21.96 -22.63 7.01
N ALA A 3 22.69 -22.05 6.06
CA ALA A 3 22.65 -22.45 4.64
C ALA A 3 23.40 -23.77 4.34
N GLN A 4 24.11 -24.35 5.32
CA GLN A 4 24.92 -25.56 5.17
C GLN A 4 24.39 -26.75 6.01
N GLN A 5 23.18 -26.64 6.57
CA GLN A 5 22.56 -27.68 7.40
C GLN A 5 21.63 -28.57 6.55
N SER A 6 21.76 -29.90 6.65
CA SER A 6 21.00 -30.89 5.86
C SER A 6 19.60 -31.20 6.41
N LEU A 7 19.30 -30.80 7.65
CA LEU A 7 18.06 -31.13 8.38
C LEU A 7 17.12 -29.95 8.58
N CYS A 8 17.58 -28.71 8.39
CA CYS A 8 16.78 -27.50 8.54
C CYS A 8 17.06 -26.55 7.36
N ARG A 9 16.03 -26.28 6.55
CA ARG A 9 16.08 -25.28 5.46
C ARG A 9 15.34 -24.02 5.91
N ARG A 10 15.93 -22.84 5.67
CA ARG A 10 15.23 -21.56 5.83
C ARG A 10 14.05 -21.50 4.84
N LEU A 11 12.84 -21.34 5.36
CA LEU A 11 11.64 -21.05 4.56
C LEU A 11 11.71 -19.63 3.98
N GLU A 12 11.07 -19.40 2.84
CA GLU A 12 11.01 -18.04 2.26
C GLU A 12 10.22 -17.12 3.19
N VAL A 13 10.75 -15.92 3.41
CA VAL A 13 10.10 -14.92 4.25
C VAL A 13 8.91 -14.37 3.46
N GLU A 14 7.71 -14.35 4.03
CA GLU A 14 6.63 -13.45 3.59
C GLU A 14 7.01 -12.01 4.01
N ALA A 15 8.10 -11.50 3.45
CA ALA A 15 8.67 -10.18 3.71
C ALA A 15 8.02 -9.17 2.77
N GLY A 16 7.22 -8.28 3.32
CA GLY A 16 6.70 -7.12 2.60
C GLY A 16 7.27 -5.84 3.18
N TRP A 17 7.79 -4.96 2.33
CA TRP A 17 8.07 -3.57 2.69
C TRP A 17 6.87 -2.65 2.44
N TYR A 18 5.73 -3.25 2.12
CA TYR A 18 4.48 -2.58 1.79
C TYR A 18 3.27 -3.45 2.16
N ALA A 19 2.12 -2.81 2.31
CA ALA A 19 0.82 -3.45 2.41
C ALA A 19 -0.06 -3.03 1.23
N ILE A 20 -1.01 -3.88 0.87
CA ILE A 20 -1.98 -3.63 -0.20
C ILE A 20 -3.32 -3.31 0.45
N VAL A 21 -3.94 -2.20 0.05
CA VAL A 21 -5.23 -1.73 0.54
C VAL A 21 -6.22 -1.75 -0.60
N ARG A 22 -7.29 -2.55 -0.46
CA ARG A 22 -8.41 -2.56 -1.41
C ARG A 22 -9.32 -1.36 -1.14
N VAL A 23 -9.71 -0.65 -2.20
CA VAL A 23 -10.59 0.51 -2.16
C VAL A 23 -11.66 0.41 -3.25
N PRO A 24 -12.76 1.19 -3.18
CA PRO A 24 -13.72 1.27 -4.27
C PRO A 24 -13.05 1.73 -5.56
N ALA A 25 -13.25 0.99 -6.65
CA ALA A 25 -12.72 1.30 -7.97
C ALA A 25 -13.59 2.33 -8.71
N THR A 26 -13.85 3.48 -8.07
CA THR A 26 -14.62 4.58 -8.67
C THR A 26 -13.78 5.43 -9.63
N ARG A 27 -12.46 5.30 -9.55
CA ARG A 27 -11.43 6.00 -10.34
C ARG A 27 -10.27 5.05 -10.57
N SER A 28 -9.36 5.39 -11.49
CA SER A 28 -8.11 4.65 -11.64
C SER A 28 -7.23 4.76 -10.39
N ASP A 29 -6.38 3.76 -10.17
CA ASP A 29 -5.44 3.77 -9.04
C ASP A 29 -4.50 4.99 -9.08
N GLU A 30 -4.12 5.44 -10.28
CA GLU A 30 -3.27 6.62 -10.49
C GLU A 30 -3.97 7.91 -10.06
N GLU A 31 -5.20 8.13 -10.50
CA GLU A 31 -6.00 9.30 -10.13
C GLU A 31 -6.22 9.35 -8.62
N LEU A 32 -6.43 8.20 -7.98
CA LEU A 32 -6.61 8.11 -6.55
C LEU A 32 -5.32 8.45 -5.79
N ALA A 33 -4.17 7.91 -6.23
CA ALA A 33 -2.87 8.23 -5.66
C ALA A 33 -2.53 9.73 -5.80
N ILE A 34 -2.81 10.34 -6.96
CA ILE A 34 -2.61 11.78 -7.19
C ILE A 34 -3.55 12.61 -6.30
N ALA A 35 -4.82 12.22 -6.16
CA ALA A 35 -5.78 12.94 -5.33
C ALA A 35 -5.38 12.92 -3.85
N LEU A 36 -4.98 11.76 -3.31
CA LEU A 36 -4.50 11.64 -1.94
C LEU A 36 -3.24 12.49 -1.69
N LEU A 37 -2.31 12.52 -2.64
CA LEU A 37 -1.12 13.35 -2.54
C LEU A 37 -1.49 14.84 -2.51
N ARG A 38 -2.37 15.29 -3.41
CA ARG A 38 -2.76 16.71 -3.53
C ARG A 38 -3.64 17.19 -2.38
N ASN A 39 -4.62 16.39 -1.96
CA ASN A 39 -5.66 16.83 -1.04
C ASN A 39 -5.26 16.67 0.42
N CYS A 40 -4.47 15.64 0.76
CA CYS A 40 -4.09 15.36 2.14
C CYS A 40 -2.59 15.13 2.37
N GLY A 41 -1.76 15.32 1.33
CA GLY A 41 -0.31 15.22 1.45
C GLY A 41 0.19 13.80 1.70
N VAL A 42 -0.57 12.79 1.30
CA VAL A 42 -0.22 11.38 1.52
C VAL A 42 0.22 10.74 0.21
N LEU A 43 1.45 10.23 0.18
CA LEU A 43 1.99 9.49 -0.96
C LEU A 43 1.70 7.99 -0.80
N VAL A 44 1.08 7.41 -1.82
CA VAL A 44 0.85 5.96 -1.98
C VAL A 44 1.20 5.57 -3.41
N HIS A 45 1.45 4.28 -3.64
CA HIS A 45 1.67 3.78 -4.99
C HIS A 45 0.35 3.26 -5.57
N PRO A 46 0.06 3.53 -6.85
CA PRO A 46 -1.07 2.94 -7.54
C PRO A 46 -0.83 1.43 -7.78
N GLY A 47 -1.91 0.65 -7.77
CA GLY A 47 -1.86 -0.80 -7.88
C GLY A 47 -1.32 -1.32 -9.21
N HIS A 48 -1.51 -0.60 -10.32
CA HIS A 48 -1.04 -1.04 -11.64
C HIS A 48 0.49 -1.20 -11.73
N PHE A 49 1.29 -0.61 -10.84
CA PHE A 49 2.73 -0.88 -10.74
C PHE A 49 3.08 -2.26 -10.17
N TYR A 50 2.09 -3.00 -9.66
CA TYR A 50 2.22 -4.30 -9.00
C TYR A 50 1.38 -5.39 -9.68
N ASP A 51 1.06 -5.20 -10.97
CA ASP A 51 0.38 -6.17 -11.83
C ASP A 51 -1.00 -6.66 -11.31
N PHE A 52 -1.73 -5.82 -10.57
CA PHE A 52 -3.11 -6.16 -10.18
C PHE A 52 -4.05 -6.23 -11.40
N PRO A 53 -5.01 -7.15 -11.41
CA PRO A 53 -5.86 -7.41 -12.57
C PRO A 53 -6.92 -6.34 -12.86
N SER A 54 -7.09 -5.35 -11.98
CA SER A 54 -8.11 -4.29 -12.06
C SER A 54 -7.78 -3.13 -11.13
N ASP A 55 -8.40 -1.97 -11.32
CA ASP A 55 -8.33 -0.84 -10.39
C ASP A 55 -8.93 -1.15 -9.00
N GLY A 56 -8.62 -0.29 -8.04
CA GLY A 56 -9.06 -0.29 -6.64
C GLY A 56 -8.00 -0.83 -5.68
N PHE A 57 -6.71 -0.72 -6.03
CA PHE A 57 -5.61 -1.14 -5.16
C PHE A 57 -4.65 0.02 -4.90
N LEU A 58 -4.42 0.31 -3.63
CA LEU A 58 -3.37 1.21 -3.18
C LEU A 58 -2.28 0.41 -2.48
N VAL A 59 -1.03 0.72 -2.78
CA VAL A 59 0.13 0.11 -2.13
C VAL A 59 0.76 1.12 -1.19
N VAL A 60 0.82 0.76 0.09
CA VAL A 60 1.31 1.62 1.18
C VAL A 60 2.64 1.11 1.72
N SER A 61 3.62 1.99 1.91
CA SER A 61 4.93 1.60 2.45
C SER A 61 4.86 1.28 3.94
N LEU A 62 5.46 0.15 4.35
CA LEU A 62 5.61 -0.25 5.75
C LEU A 62 6.96 0.17 6.35
N ILE A 63 7.80 0.87 5.57
CA ILE A 63 9.11 1.40 6.03
C ILE A 63 8.95 2.78 6.71
N ALA A 64 7.79 3.44 6.54
CA ALA A 64 7.54 4.74 7.14
C ALA A 64 7.58 4.69 8.68
N PRO A 65 8.04 5.75 9.37
CA PRO A 65 7.92 5.84 10.83
C PRO A 65 6.46 5.62 11.26
N THR A 66 6.26 4.84 12.33
CA THR A 66 4.92 4.38 12.75
C THR A 66 3.92 5.52 12.94
N ALA A 67 4.35 6.65 13.50
CA ALA A 67 3.50 7.84 13.67
C ALA A 67 3.06 8.43 12.32
N GLY A 68 3.99 8.56 11.37
CA GLY A 68 3.68 9.06 10.02
C GLY A 68 2.81 8.09 9.21
N PHE A 69 3.04 6.78 9.36
CA PHE A 69 2.17 5.77 8.76
C PHE A 69 0.74 5.87 9.31
N ALA A 70 0.58 5.91 10.64
CA ALA A 70 -0.74 6.00 11.28
C ALA A 70 -1.47 7.28 10.87
N GLU A 71 -0.79 8.42 10.85
CA GLU A 71 -1.34 9.69 10.40
C GLU A 71 -1.76 9.64 8.92
N GLY A 72 -0.91 9.12 8.04
CA GLY A 72 -1.21 8.96 6.62
C GLY A 72 -2.46 8.11 6.39
N MET A 73 -2.59 6.99 7.12
CA MET A 73 -3.78 6.14 7.04
C MET A 73 -5.05 6.85 7.52
N GLN A 74 -4.99 7.64 8.61
CA GLN A 74 -6.14 8.42 9.07
C GLN A 74 -6.59 9.45 8.03
N ARG A 75 -5.65 10.14 7.38
CA ARG A 75 -5.94 11.10 6.31
C ARG A 75 -6.56 10.43 5.08
N ILE A 76 -6.07 9.25 4.68
CA ILE A 76 -6.66 8.45 3.59
C ILE A 76 -8.11 8.11 3.92
N LEU A 77 -8.37 7.57 5.12
CA LEU A 77 -9.72 7.17 5.55
C LEU A 77 -10.70 8.35 5.61
N GLY A 78 -10.23 9.53 6.02
CA GLY A 78 -11.05 10.75 6.05
C GLY A 78 -11.35 11.32 4.66
N GLU A 79 -10.44 11.13 3.70
CA GLU A 79 -10.61 11.63 2.33
C GLU A 79 -11.42 10.67 1.44
N MET A 80 -11.38 9.36 1.72
CA MET A 80 -12.00 8.31 0.91
C MET A 80 -13.48 8.59 0.56
N PRO A 81 -14.36 8.99 1.50
CA PRO A 81 -15.76 9.25 1.19
C PRO A 81 -15.99 10.32 0.12
N LYS A 82 -15.06 11.28 -0.03
CA LYS A 82 -15.15 12.36 -1.04
C LYS A 82 -14.69 11.92 -2.42
N LEU A 83 -13.88 10.87 -2.49
CA LEU A 83 -13.31 10.33 -3.73
C LEU A 83 -14.16 9.19 -4.31
N THR A 84 -15.00 8.58 -3.46
CA THR A 84 -15.87 7.46 -3.80
C THR A 84 -17.36 7.80 -3.86
N GLY A 85 -17.74 9.02 -3.50
CA GLY A 85 -19.08 9.59 -3.74
C GLY A 85 -19.15 10.30 -5.07
#